data_AF-A0A956K1I2-F1
#
_entry.id   AF-A0A956K1I2-F1
#
_cell.length_a   1.000
_cell.length_b   1.000
_cell.length_c   1.000
_cell.angle_alpha   90.00
_cell.angle_beta   90.00
_cell.angle_gamma   90.00
#
_symmetry.space_group_name_H-M   'P 1'
#
loop_
_entity.id
_entity.type
_entity.pdbx_description
1 polymer ?
#
loop_
_entity_poly.entity_id
_entity_poly.type
_entity_poly.pdbx_seq_one_letter_code
_entity_poly.pdbx_strand_id
1 'polypeptide(L)'
;PSPPREPTMPDPPPTRIARPDALAERPFTPPKVIPIPEVPEPGLINAVRYAVTFLRARWQRRGAIKGLADEIKQDTAALDLVLGTLGKQARDLKVDNRALSAENAAIDAAEQRKHQLDEANAELNGRRVDETAKFAEVEHEKLIKVSEAERILDEASRELSIAEGQRRSLRDKRKEVERRQKAYLKAAEERDHEAGGSAMGEARGELRRAAEGHRREAAALEPERQDLDRRIAALDRPIATAQAKTDAARAELESARRSLNDAREGHRHRLAEIEAEQGRKMRELALADAEIQRRLVTLGTLVNLNRIEDPGFGDLYERIDRLRMAIGARTTEIDKLTAEREAYDKGSLVRGFVALGGGVVVVITLVVILLALL
;
A
#
# COMPACT_ATOMS: atom_id res chain seq x y z
N PRO A 1 11.02 14.33 31.44
CA PRO A 1 10.28 14.33 30.16
C PRO A 1 9.86 12.91 29.77
N SER A 2 8.61 12.57 30.06
CA SER A 2 8.01 11.27 29.73
C SER A 2 7.63 11.22 28.24
N PRO A 3 7.79 10.08 27.55
CA PRO A 3 7.40 9.97 26.14
C PRO A 3 5.86 10.06 25.96
N PRO A 4 5.38 10.59 24.82
CA PRO A 4 3.96 10.74 24.54
C PRO A 4 3.29 9.37 24.36
N ARG A 5 2.13 9.18 25.00
CA ARG A 5 1.28 8.00 24.85
C ARG A 5 0.76 7.92 23.41
N GLU A 6 0.94 6.75 22.79
CA GLU A 6 0.31 6.42 21.51
C GLU A 6 -1.23 6.47 21.63
N PRO A 7 -1.93 6.93 20.59
CA PRO A 7 -3.38 6.90 20.53
C PRO A 7 -3.85 5.43 20.43
N THR A 8 -4.46 4.93 21.51
CA THR A 8 -5.19 3.66 21.51
C THR A 8 -6.26 3.68 20.42
N MET A 9 -6.10 2.86 19.39
CA MET A 9 -7.15 2.60 18.42
C MET A 9 -8.38 2.05 19.14
N PRO A 10 -9.60 2.49 18.79
CA PRO A 10 -10.82 1.92 19.35
C PRO A 10 -10.89 0.45 18.96
N ASP A 11 -11.05 -0.43 19.96
CA ASP A 11 -11.27 -1.86 19.75
C ASP A 11 -12.40 -2.05 18.71
N PRO A 12 -12.19 -2.87 17.67
CA PRO A 12 -13.26 -3.19 16.74
C PRO A 12 -14.42 -3.82 17.52
N PRO A 13 -15.69 -3.51 17.17
CA PRO A 13 -16.84 -4.03 17.87
C PRO A 13 -16.76 -5.56 17.91
N PRO A 14 -17.06 -6.20 19.05
CA PRO A 14 -16.97 -7.64 19.18
C PRO A 14 -17.90 -8.28 18.15
N THR A 15 -17.33 -8.84 17.09
CA THR A 15 -18.01 -9.80 16.23
C THR A 15 -18.42 -10.95 17.13
N ARG A 16 -19.69 -10.96 17.52
CA ARG A 16 -20.30 -12.01 18.33
C ARG A 16 -20.40 -13.26 17.45
N ILE A 17 -19.28 -13.95 17.26
CA ILE A 17 -19.24 -15.27 16.64
C ILE A 17 -20.04 -16.15 17.59
N ALA A 18 -21.28 -16.48 17.20
CA ALA A 18 -22.09 -17.42 17.95
C ALA A 18 -21.28 -18.72 18.05
N ARG A 19 -20.99 -19.15 19.28
CA ARG A 19 -20.32 -20.43 19.49
C ARG A 19 -21.19 -21.51 18.85
N PRO A 20 -20.60 -22.50 18.15
CA PRO A 20 -21.35 -23.59 17.53
C PRO A 20 -22.28 -24.31 18.52
N ASP A 21 -21.89 -24.38 19.80
CA ASP A 21 -22.70 -24.92 20.89
C ASP A 21 -24.04 -24.17 21.06
N ALA A 22 -24.04 -22.84 20.90
CA ALA A 22 -25.24 -22.03 21.03
C ALA A 22 -26.20 -22.15 19.84
N LEU A 23 -25.71 -22.60 18.67
CA LEU A 23 -26.53 -22.86 17.50
C LEU A 23 -27.23 -24.23 17.60
N ALA A 24 -26.55 -25.24 18.15
CA ALA A 24 -27.09 -26.58 18.33
C ALA A 24 -28.27 -26.64 19.34
N GLU A 25 -28.39 -25.65 20.23
CA GLU A 25 -29.45 -25.60 21.25
C GLU A 25 -30.65 -24.73 20.88
N ARG A 26 -30.66 -24.09 19.70
CA ARG A 26 -31.75 -23.18 19.34
C ARG A 26 -33.02 -23.97 18.99
N PRO A 27 -34.10 -23.89 19.80
CA PRO A 27 -35.34 -24.59 19.47
C PRO A 27 -35.92 -24.04 18.17
N PHE A 28 -36.33 -24.94 17.27
CA PHE A 28 -37.01 -24.55 16.05
C PHE A 28 -38.33 -23.86 16.39
N THR A 29 -38.47 -22.61 15.96
CA THR A 29 -39.69 -21.82 16.12
C THR A 29 -40.20 -21.48 14.72
N PRO A 30 -41.31 -22.10 14.26
CA PRO A 30 -41.83 -21.84 12.93
C PRO A 30 -42.09 -20.34 12.72
N PRO A 31 -41.75 -19.78 11.56
CA PRO A 31 -42.01 -18.38 11.28
C PRO A 31 -43.52 -18.12 11.27
N LYS A 32 -43.96 -17.12 12.03
CA LYS A 32 -45.36 -16.69 12.05
C LYS A 32 -45.66 -15.91 10.76
N VAL A 33 -46.27 -16.55 9.77
CA VAL A 33 -46.71 -15.94 8.51
C VAL A 33 -48.23 -15.74 8.49
N ILE A 34 -48.70 -14.69 7.80
CA ILE A 34 -50.15 -14.48 7.60
C ILE A 34 -50.74 -15.68 6.83
N PRO A 35 -51.84 -16.29 7.30
CA PRO A 35 -52.50 -17.38 6.59
C PRO A 35 -52.94 -16.93 5.19
N ILE A 36 -52.98 -17.87 4.24
CA ILE A 36 -53.47 -17.54 2.89
C ILE A 36 -54.94 -17.14 3.02
N PRO A 37 -55.36 -15.99 2.47
CA PRO A 37 -56.76 -15.62 2.48
C PRO A 37 -57.59 -16.68 1.74
N GLU A 38 -58.78 -16.99 2.26
CA GLU A 38 -59.73 -17.88 1.59
C GLU A 38 -60.23 -17.24 0.29
N VAL A 39 -60.71 -18.07 -0.64
CA VAL A 39 -61.24 -17.61 -1.94
C VAL A 39 -62.39 -16.64 -1.68
N PRO A 40 -62.31 -15.40 -2.20
CA PRO A 40 -63.29 -14.38 -1.87
C PRO A 40 -64.64 -14.70 -2.51
N GLU A 41 -65.72 -14.33 -1.81
CA GLU A 41 -67.05 -14.26 -2.43
C GLU A 41 -67.05 -13.31 -3.64
N PRO A 42 -67.87 -13.57 -4.67
CA PRO A 42 -67.91 -12.76 -5.88
C PRO A 42 -68.15 -11.28 -5.59
N GLY A 43 -67.24 -10.41 -6.07
CA GLY A 43 -67.32 -8.96 -5.92
C GLY A 43 -65.98 -8.27 -6.09
N LEU A 44 -65.97 -7.06 -6.67
CA LEU A 44 -64.74 -6.32 -6.98
C LEU A 44 -63.94 -5.95 -5.73
N ILE A 45 -64.62 -5.47 -4.69
CA ILE A 45 -63.99 -5.06 -3.42
C ILE A 45 -63.35 -6.26 -2.72
N ASN A 46 -64.03 -7.41 -2.72
CA ASN A 46 -63.52 -8.65 -2.13
C ASN A 46 -62.31 -9.18 -2.90
N ALA A 47 -62.33 -9.11 -4.24
CA ALA A 47 -61.18 -9.46 -5.07
C ALA A 47 -59.96 -8.56 -4.84
N VAL A 48 -60.18 -7.25 -4.65
CA VAL A 48 -59.10 -6.30 -4.31
C VAL A 48 -58.52 -6.59 -2.93
N ARG A 49 -59.37 -6.78 -1.91
CA ARG A 49 -58.92 -7.15 -0.56
C ARG A 49 -58.12 -8.45 -0.58
N TYR A 50 -58.61 -9.47 -1.28
CA TYR A 50 -57.92 -10.73 -1.49
C TYR A 50 -56.55 -10.55 -2.15
N ALA A 51 -56.46 -9.77 -3.23
CA ALA A 51 -55.19 -9.54 -3.91
C ALA A 51 -54.15 -8.85 -3.02
N VAL A 52 -54.57 -7.85 -2.22
CA VAL A 52 -53.66 -7.14 -1.30
C VAL A 52 -53.21 -8.04 -0.15
N THR A 53 -54.13 -8.77 0.50
CA THR A 53 -53.78 -9.68 1.61
C THR A 53 -52.92 -10.83 1.10
N PHE A 54 -53.23 -11.38 -0.06
CA PHE A 54 -52.43 -12.41 -0.72
C PHE A 54 -51.02 -11.91 -1.05
N LEU A 55 -50.90 -10.71 -1.62
CA LEU A 55 -49.58 -10.13 -1.95
C LEU A 55 -48.73 -9.98 -0.67
N ARG A 56 -49.32 -9.44 0.41
CA ARG A 56 -48.64 -9.31 1.70
C ARG A 56 -48.22 -10.67 2.27
N ALA A 57 -49.12 -11.65 2.23
CA ALA A 57 -48.88 -13.01 2.70
C ALA A 57 -47.78 -13.71 1.87
N ARG A 58 -47.73 -13.47 0.56
CA ARG A 58 -46.69 -13.96 -0.36
C ARG A 58 -45.32 -13.34 -0.07
N TRP A 59 -45.28 -12.04 0.18
CA TRP A 59 -44.04 -11.34 0.55
C TRP A 59 -43.50 -11.81 1.89
N GLN A 60 -44.35 -11.98 2.90
CA GLN A 60 -43.95 -12.54 4.19
C GLN A 60 -43.41 -13.97 4.08
N ARG A 61 -44.09 -14.86 3.32
CA ARG A 61 -43.60 -16.22 3.06
C ARG A 61 -42.25 -16.23 2.36
N ARG A 62 -42.05 -15.37 1.36
CA ARG A 62 -40.74 -15.23 0.69
C ARG A 62 -39.64 -14.81 1.67
N GLY A 63 -39.93 -13.87 2.55
CA GLY A 63 -39.02 -13.45 3.62
C GLY A 63 -38.71 -14.59 4.60
N ALA A 64 -39.74 -15.31 5.03
CA ALA A 64 -39.61 -16.47 5.93
C ALA A 64 -38.79 -17.60 5.31
N ILE A 65 -39.05 -17.96 4.04
CA ILE A 65 -38.27 -18.96 3.30
C ILE A 65 -36.79 -18.55 3.22
N LYS A 66 -36.52 -17.28 2.89
CA LYS A 66 -35.14 -16.78 2.85
C LYS A 66 -34.47 -16.88 4.23
N GLY A 67 -35.17 -16.47 5.28
CA GLY A 67 -34.68 -16.58 6.66
C GLY A 67 -34.36 -18.03 7.06
N LEU A 68 -35.28 -18.96 6.80
CA LEU A 68 -35.08 -20.39 7.05
C LEU A 68 -33.91 -20.96 6.24
N ALA A 69 -33.75 -20.56 4.98
CA ALA A 69 -32.64 -21.00 4.14
C ALA A 69 -31.28 -20.50 4.69
N ASP A 70 -31.23 -19.28 5.22
CA ASP A 70 -30.04 -18.75 5.86
C ASP A 70 -29.75 -19.45 7.20
N GLU A 71 -30.78 -19.82 7.97
CA GLU A 71 -30.62 -20.67 9.17
C GLU A 71 -30.14 -22.09 8.84
N ILE A 72 -30.66 -22.71 7.78
CA ILE A 72 -30.17 -24.04 7.32
C ILE A 72 -28.69 -23.96 6.96
N LYS A 73 -28.24 -22.89 6.30
CA LYS A 73 -26.80 -22.70 6.00
C LYS A 73 -25.96 -22.59 7.27
N GLN A 74 -26.45 -21.88 8.29
CA GLN A 74 -25.77 -21.77 9.58
C GLN A 74 -25.66 -23.13 10.28
N ASP A 75 -26.75 -23.90 10.32
CA ASP A 75 -26.78 -25.22 10.92
C ASP A 75 -25.93 -26.23 10.14
N THR A 76 -25.88 -26.11 8.81
CA THR A 76 -24.99 -26.93 7.96
C THR A 76 -23.53 -26.63 8.26
N ALA A 77 -23.15 -25.36 8.38
CA ALA A 77 -21.79 -24.98 8.78
C ALA A 77 -21.44 -25.45 10.20
N ALA A 78 -22.40 -25.40 11.13
CA ALA A 78 -22.23 -25.95 12.48
C ALA A 78 -22.07 -27.48 12.45
N LEU A 79 -22.83 -28.16 11.60
CA LEU A 79 -22.72 -29.61 11.40
C LEU A 79 -21.35 -30.00 10.86
N ASP A 80 -20.85 -29.29 9.83
CA ASP A 80 -19.51 -29.51 9.28
C ASP A 80 -18.43 -29.33 10.36
N LEU A 81 -18.56 -28.34 11.25
CA LEU A 81 -17.60 -28.14 12.34
C LEU A 81 -17.62 -29.29 13.35
N VAL A 82 -18.82 -29.77 13.75
CA VAL A 82 -18.94 -30.91 14.68
C VAL A 82 -18.39 -32.18 14.03
N LEU A 83 -18.66 -32.41 12.74
CA LEU A 83 -18.08 -33.52 11.98
C LEU A 83 -16.56 -33.40 11.87
N GLY A 84 -16.01 -32.22 11.61
CA GLY A 84 -14.57 -31.99 11.60
C GLY A 84 -13.93 -32.29 12.96
N THR A 85 -14.60 -31.94 14.05
CA THR A 85 -14.17 -32.25 15.43
C THR A 85 -14.19 -33.76 15.69
N LEU A 86 -15.26 -34.44 15.27
CA LEU A 86 -15.38 -35.89 15.36
C LEU A 86 -14.27 -36.61 14.57
N GLY A 87 -14.00 -36.17 13.34
CA GLY A 87 -12.93 -36.71 12.51
C GLY A 87 -11.56 -36.50 13.16
N LYS A 88 -11.31 -35.31 13.71
CA LYS A 88 -10.08 -35.03 14.46
C LYS A 88 -9.92 -35.95 15.67
N GLN A 89 -10.94 -36.10 16.50
CA GLN A 89 -10.88 -37.01 17.66
C GLN A 89 -10.65 -38.46 17.24
N ALA A 90 -11.31 -38.94 16.18
CA ALA A 90 -11.10 -40.27 15.66
C ALA A 90 -9.65 -40.51 15.18
N ARG A 91 -9.04 -39.47 14.56
CA ARG A 91 -7.63 -39.49 14.17
C ARG A 91 -6.70 -39.49 15.40
N ASP A 92 -6.97 -38.64 16.39
CA ASP A 92 -6.18 -38.55 17.62
C ASP A 92 -6.20 -39.88 18.42
N LEU A 93 -7.35 -40.54 18.47
CA LEU A 93 -7.54 -41.87 19.08
C LEU A 93 -7.00 -43.02 18.22
N LYS A 94 -6.53 -42.74 16.99
CA LYS A 94 -6.03 -43.73 16.03
C LYS A 94 -7.01 -44.87 15.80
N VAL A 95 -8.30 -44.53 15.64
CA VAL A 95 -9.36 -45.51 15.38
C VAL A 95 -9.01 -46.30 14.12
N ASP A 96 -8.68 -47.58 14.28
CA ASP A 96 -8.33 -48.46 13.18
C ASP A 96 -9.60 -49.04 12.55
N ASN A 97 -9.93 -48.53 11.37
CA ASN A 97 -11.04 -49.03 10.56
C ASN A 97 -10.65 -48.91 9.08
N ARG A 98 -10.88 -50.00 8.34
CA ARG A 98 -10.57 -50.07 6.90
C ARG A 98 -11.22 -48.95 6.08
N ALA A 99 -12.40 -48.47 6.49
CA ALA A 99 -13.08 -47.36 5.82
C ALA A 99 -12.37 -46.01 6.00
N LEU A 100 -11.54 -45.87 7.04
CA LEU A 100 -10.86 -44.61 7.40
C LEU A 100 -9.41 -44.55 6.88
N SER A 101 -8.80 -45.68 6.55
CA SER A 101 -7.36 -45.76 6.24
C SER A 101 -6.93 -44.88 5.07
N ALA A 102 -7.72 -44.85 3.99
CA ALA A 102 -7.43 -44.03 2.82
C ALA A 102 -7.50 -42.52 3.14
N GLU A 103 -8.47 -42.10 3.95
CA GLU A 103 -8.61 -40.70 4.33
C GLU A 103 -7.50 -40.27 5.32
N ASN A 104 -7.18 -41.13 6.29
CA ASN A 104 -6.05 -40.90 7.21
C ASN A 104 -4.73 -40.73 6.46
N ALA A 105 -4.42 -41.61 5.50
CA ALA A 105 -3.21 -41.50 4.68
C ALA A 105 -3.16 -40.21 3.86
N ALA A 106 -4.32 -39.75 3.36
CA ALA A 106 -4.40 -38.51 2.61
C ALA A 106 -4.24 -37.27 3.49
N ILE A 107 -4.75 -37.30 4.73
CA ILE A 107 -4.49 -36.26 5.73
C ILE A 107 -3.01 -36.25 6.11
N ASP A 108 -2.37 -37.40 6.33
CA ASP A 108 -0.93 -37.51 6.61
C ASP A 108 -0.09 -36.85 5.51
N ALA A 109 -0.42 -37.14 4.25
CA ALA A 109 0.27 -36.55 3.10
C ALA A 109 0.08 -35.02 3.02
N ALA A 110 -1.12 -34.52 3.36
CA ALA A 110 -1.41 -33.09 3.39
C ALA A 110 -0.69 -32.37 4.55
N GLU A 111 -0.65 -32.99 5.73
CA GLU A 111 0.10 -32.49 6.89
C GLU A 111 1.61 -32.47 6.63
N GLN A 112 2.16 -33.52 5.99
CA GLN A 112 3.56 -33.54 5.59
C GLN A 112 3.88 -32.43 4.58
N ARG A 113 2.99 -32.20 3.60
CA ARG A 113 3.14 -31.09 2.66
C ARG A 113 3.09 -29.74 3.37
N LYS A 114 2.18 -29.57 4.32
CA LYS A 114 2.10 -28.36 5.15
C LYS A 114 3.42 -28.12 5.90
N HIS A 115 3.95 -29.15 6.56
CA HIS A 115 5.21 -29.06 7.27
C HIS A 115 6.37 -28.62 6.36
N GLN A 116 6.47 -29.20 5.16
CA GLN A 116 7.48 -28.79 4.17
C GLN A 116 7.31 -27.33 3.73
N LEU A 117 6.07 -26.84 3.61
CA LEU A 117 5.79 -25.45 3.28
C LEU A 117 6.15 -24.50 4.44
N ASP A 118 5.91 -24.91 5.68
CA ASP A 118 6.32 -24.18 6.88
C ASP A 118 7.84 -24.06 6.97
N GLU A 119 8.57 -25.16 6.75
CA GLU A 119 10.04 -25.17 6.68
C GLU A 119 10.57 -24.24 5.57
N ALA A 120 10.01 -24.33 4.36
CA ALA A 120 10.38 -23.46 3.25
C ALA A 120 10.10 -21.97 3.55
N ASN A 121 9.00 -21.67 4.25
CA ASN A 121 8.69 -20.30 4.66
C ASN A 121 9.65 -19.79 5.75
N ALA A 122 10.04 -20.64 6.69
CA ALA A 122 11.07 -20.32 7.68
C ALA A 122 12.42 -20.05 7.01
N GLU A 123 12.80 -20.84 6.01
CA GLU A 123 14.02 -20.63 5.22
C GLU A 123 13.97 -19.29 4.47
N LEU A 124 12.85 -18.95 3.82
CA LEU A 124 12.66 -17.67 3.15
C LEU A 124 12.77 -16.48 4.12
N ASN A 125 12.24 -16.60 5.34
CA ASN A 125 12.43 -15.59 6.37
C ASN A 125 13.90 -15.44 6.75
N GLY A 126 14.63 -16.55 6.87
CA GLY A 126 16.09 -16.54 7.07
C GLY A 126 16.82 -15.81 5.94
N ARG A 127 16.53 -16.17 4.68
CA ARG A 127 17.10 -15.50 3.50
C ARG A 127 16.82 -13.99 3.49
N ARG A 128 15.61 -13.57 3.91
CA ARG A 128 15.24 -12.15 4.01
C ARG A 128 16.10 -11.41 5.04
N VAL A 129 16.30 -12.00 6.21
CA VAL A 129 17.14 -11.44 7.28
C VAL A 129 18.59 -11.35 6.81
N ASP A 130 19.11 -12.41 6.20
CA ASP A 130 20.48 -12.47 5.68
C ASP A 130 20.72 -11.43 4.58
N GLU A 131 19.79 -11.30 3.64
CA GLU A 131 19.86 -10.29 2.57
C GLU A 131 19.82 -8.86 3.13
N THR A 132 19.00 -8.62 4.16
CA THR A 132 18.93 -7.32 4.84
C THR A 132 20.26 -7.00 5.55
N ALA A 133 20.85 -7.98 6.24
CA ALA A 133 22.14 -7.81 6.91
C ALA A 133 23.27 -7.54 5.90
N LYS A 134 23.35 -8.34 4.82
CA LYS A 134 24.33 -8.15 3.74
C LYS A 134 24.18 -6.78 3.07
N PHE A 135 22.95 -6.35 2.82
CA PHE A 135 22.71 -5.04 2.23
C PHE A 135 23.13 -3.90 3.18
N ALA A 136 22.88 -4.02 4.48
CA ALA A 136 23.32 -3.01 5.44
C ALA A 136 24.85 -2.82 5.43
N GLU A 137 25.62 -3.91 5.33
CA GLU A 137 27.08 -3.84 5.20
C GLU A 137 27.52 -3.13 3.90
N VAL A 138 26.92 -3.53 2.77
CA VAL A 138 27.20 -2.92 1.46
C VAL A 138 26.81 -1.44 1.43
N GLU A 139 25.64 -1.10 1.97
CA GLU A 139 25.17 0.28 2.04
C GLU A 139 26.11 1.13 2.89
N HIS A 140 26.56 0.61 4.04
CA HIS A 140 27.51 1.30 4.89
C HIS A 140 28.84 1.57 4.17
N GLU A 141 29.42 0.57 3.49
CA GLU A 141 30.65 0.72 2.72
C GLU A 141 30.50 1.78 1.61
N LYS A 142 29.37 1.75 0.90
CA LYS A 142 29.09 2.70 -0.20
C LYS A 142 28.84 4.12 0.33
N LEU A 143 28.20 4.27 1.48
CA LEU A 143 28.02 5.57 2.14
C LEU A 143 29.36 6.18 2.56
N ILE A 144 30.29 5.37 3.08
CA ILE A 144 31.65 5.84 3.40
C ILE A 144 32.32 6.38 2.14
N LYS A 145 32.26 5.65 1.01
CA LYS A 145 32.82 6.09 -0.27
C LYS A 145 32.21 7.39 -0.79
N VAL A 146 30.89 7.55 -0.64
CA VAL A 146 30.21 8.82 -1.00
C VAL A 146 30.72 9.95 -0.11
N SER A 147 30.79 9.76 1.21
CA SER A 147 31.25 10.78 2.14
C SER A 147 32.72 11.18 1.91
N GLU A 148 33.57 10.23 1.54
CA GLU A 148 34.96 10.47 1.20
C GLU A 148 35.07 11.28 -0.10
N ALA A 149 34.31 10.92 -1.13
CA ALA A 149 34.27 11.66 -2.39
C ALA A 149 33.73 13.10 -2.21
N GLU A 150 32.74 13.30 -1.34
CA GLU A 150 32.25 14.64 -0.97
C GLU A 150 33.34 15.47 -0.31
N ARG A 151 34.10 14.89 0.64
CA ARG A 151 35.22 15.56 1.29
C ARG A 151 36.30 15.97 0.28
N ILE A 152 36.66 15.07 -0.65
CA ILE A 152 37.66 15.35 -1.69
C ILE A 152 37.19 16.49 -2.60
N LEU A 153 35.90 16.50 -2.99
CA LEU A 153 35.33 17.57 -3.80
C LEU A 153 35.35 18.92 -3.07
N ASP A 154 35.02 18.93 -1.78
CA ASP A 154 35.06 20.14 -0.95
C ASP A 154 36.49 20.69 -0.82
N GLU A 155 37.47 19.82 -0.59
CA GLU A 155 38.89 20.19 -0.52
C GLU A 155 39.38 20.76 -1.86
N ALA A 156 39.10 20.08 -2.98
CA ALA A 156 39.46 20.56 -4.32
C ALA A 156 38.79 21.90 -4.67
N SER A 157 37.52 22.08 -4.30
CA SER A 157 36.78 23.32 -4.52
C SER A 157 37.33 24.49 -3.70
N ARG A 158 37.77 24.22 -2.46
CA ARG A 158 38.46 25.21 -1.62
C ARG A 158 39.81 25.61 -2.22
N GLU A 159 40.63 24.65 -2.67
CA GLU A 159 41.90 24.93 -3.35
C GLU A 159 41.70 25.84 -4.57
N LEU A 160 40.71 25.52 -5.42
CA LEU A 160 40.38 26.33 -6.59
C LEU A 160 39.95 27.76 -6.21
N SER A 161 39.05 27.89 -5.22
CA SER A 161 38.56 29.18 -4.74
C SER A 161 39.70 30.07 -4.21
N ILE A 162 40.65 29.49 -3.45
CA ILE A 162 41.82 30.21 -2.95
C ILE A 162 42.69 30.72 -4.10
N ALA A 163 43.00 29.86 -5.08
CA ALA A 163 43.84 30.23 -6.22
C ALA A 163 43.18 31.31 -7.10
N GLU A 164 41.87 31.20 -7.34
CA GLU A 164 41.11 32.24 -8.04
C GLU A 164 41.06 33.56 -7.26
N GLY A 165 40.88 33.50 -5.94
CA GLY A 165 40.89 34.66 -5.06
C GLY A 165 42.23 35.41 -5.11
N GLN A 166 43.34 34.68 -5.08
CA GLN A 166 44.68 35.23 -5.26
C GLN A 166 44.83 35.92 -6.63
N ARG A 167 44.38 35.29 -7.71
CA ARG A 167 44.42 35.87 -9.06
C ARG A 167 43.60 37.16 -9.16
N ARG A 168 42.41 37.19 -8.55
CA ARG A 168 41.55 38.40 -8.51
C ARG A 168 42.26 39.54 -7.76
N SER A 169 42.80 39.26 -6.57
CA SER A 169 43.56 40.26 -5.78
C SER A 169 44.75 40.83 -6.54
N LEU A 170 45.52 40.00 -7.25
CA LEU A 170 46.64 40.46 -8.09
C LEU A 170 46.17 41.31 -9.29
N ARG A 171 45.05 40.94 -9.93
CA ARG A 171 44.46 41.72 -11.01
C ARG A 171 44.01 43.11 -10.54
N ASP A 172 43.45 43.21 -9.34
CA ASP A 172 43.03 44.50 -8.80
C ASP A 172 44.22 45.40 -8.46
N LYS A 173 45.29 44.83 -7.86
CA LYS A 173 46.56 45.54 -7.66
C LYS A 173 47.17 46.01 -8.98
N ARG A 174 47.18 45.16 -10.00
CA ARG A 174 47.67 45.53 -11.34
C ARG A 174 46.90 46.71 -11.92
N LYS A 175 45.57 46.69 -11.84
CA LYS A 175 44.71 47.81 -12.29
C LYS A 175 45.00 49.10 -11.51
N GLU A 176 45.29 49.00 -10.22
CA GLU A 176 45.66 50.16 -9.40
C GLU A 176 46.99 50.77 -9.85
N VAL A 177 48.03 49.94 -10.04
CA VAL A 177 49.33 50.37 -10.58
C VAL A 177 49.17 51.00 -11.97
N GLU A 178 48.38 50.38 -12.85
CA GLU A 178 48.10 50.91 -14.19
C GLU A 178 47.38 52.27 -14.16
N ARG A 179 46.42 52.46 -13.23
CA ARG A 179 45.74 53.75 -13.03
C ARG A 179 46.72 54.83 -12.56
N ARG A 180 47.61 54.50 -11.61
CA ARG A 180 48.65 55.43 -11.13
C ARG A 180 49.63 55.80 -12.26
N GLN A 181 50.09 54.81 -13.03
CA GLN A 181 50.95 55.01 -14.20
C GLN A 181 50.29 55.95 -15.22
N LYS A 182 49.02 55.72 -15.57
CA LYS A 182 48.23 56.58 -16.46
C LYS A 182 48.07 57.99 -15.93
N ALA A 183 47.83 58.16 -14.62
CA ALA A 183 47.70 59.48 -14.00
C ALA A 183 49.00 60.28 -14.08
N TYR A 184 50.17 59.66 -13.84
CA TYR A 184 51.47 60.32 -13.99
C TYR A 184 51.77 60.69 -15.44
N LEU A 185 51.48 59.82 -16.40
CA LEU A 185 51.67 60.13 -17.82
C LEU A 185 50.78 61.30 -18.26
N LYS A 186 49.51 61.30 -17.85
CA LYS A 186 48.59 62.41 -18.11
C LYS A 186 49.08 63.73 -17.49
N ALA A 187 49.54 63.69 -16.24
CA ALA A 187 50.12 64.87 -15.59
C ALA A 187 51.37 65.37 -16.33
N ALA A 188 52.21 64.47 -16.85
CA ALA A 188 53.37 64.85 -17.67
C ALA A 188 52.95 65.54 -18.98
N GLU A 189 51.93 65.01 -19.66
CA GLU A 189 51.36 65.59 -20.89
C GLU A 189 50.78 66.99 -20.63
N GLU A 190 50.02 67.17 -19.54
CA GLU A 190 49.47 68.46 -19.13
C GLU A 190 50.60 69.49 -18.87
N ARG A 191 51.66 69.10 -18.15
CA ARG A 191 52.82 69.97 -17.87
C ARG A 191 53.59 70.35 -19.14
N ASP A 192 53.73 69.44 -20.10
CA ASP A 192 54.35 69.76 -21.38
C ASP A 192 53.48 70.68 -22.24
N HIS A 193 52.15 70.51 -22.19
CA HIS A 193 51.21 71.43 -22.84
C HIS A 193 51.32 72.84 -22.25
N GLU A 194 51.35 72.98 -20.92
CA GLU A 194 51.58 74.25 -20.21
C GLU A 194 52.94 74.88 -20.57
N ALA A 195 54.00 74.06 -20.64
CA ALA A 195 55.32 74.51 -21.08
C ALA A 195 55.34 74.97 -22.56
N GLY A 196 54.45 74.41 -23.39
CA GLY A 196 54.24 74.82 -24.78
C GLY A 196 53.67 76.24 -24.90
N GLY A 197 52.78 76.64 -23.99
CA GLY A 197 52.14 77.96 -23.96
C GLY A 197 52.90 79.05 -23.19
N SER A 198 53.96 78.70 -22.46
CA SER A 198 54.73 79.63 -21.63
C SER A 198 55.87 80.32 -22.40
N ALA A 199 56.18 81.57 -22.05
CA ALA A 199 57.30 82.34 -22.63
C ALA A 199 58.66 81.64 -22.41
N MET A 200 59.60 81.80 -23.33
CA MET A 200 60.96 81.24 -23.22
C MET A 200 61.65 81.78 -21.96
N GLY A 201 62.12 80.88 -21.07
CA GLY A 201 62.77 81.24 -19.81
C GLY A 201 62.74 80.13 -18.76
N GLU A 202 63.11 80.45 -17.52
CA GLU A 202 63.22 79.51 -16.39
C GLU A 202 61.92 78.76 -16.10
N ALA A 203 60.77 79.45 -16.11
CA ALA A 203 59.45 78.85 -15.87
C ALA A 203 59.11 77.72 -16.85
N ARG A 204 59.45 77.89 -18.14
CA ARG A 204 59.29 76.84 -19.16
C ARG A 204 60.20 75.64 -18.89
N GLY A 205 61.42 75.89 -18.41
CA GLY A 205 62.37 74.86 -18.02
C GLY A 205 61.94 74.08 -16.78
N GLU A 206 61.25 74.72 -15.82
CA GLU A 206 60.69 74.08 -14.63
C GLU A 206 59.52 73.15 -14.98
N LEU A 207 58.60 73.61 -15.83
CA LEU A 207 57.45 72.80 -16.29
C LEU A 207 57.91 71.53 -17.03
N ARG A 208 58.94 71.64 -17.88
CA ARG A 208 59.55 70.47 -18.54
C ARG A 208 60.23 69.51 -17.57
N ARG A 209 60.95 70.03 -16.56
CA ARG A 209 61.55 69.20 -15.51
C ARG A 209 60.48 68.47 -14.68
N ALA A 210 59.36 69.12 -14.40
CA ALA A 210 58.22 68.49 -13.73
C ALA A 210 57.58 67.39 -14.61
N ALA A 211 57.41 67.64 -15.91
CA ALA A 211 56.92 66.63 -16.86
C ALA A 211 57.86 65.41 -16.95
N GLU A 212 59.18 65.64 -17.01
CA GLU A 212 60.17 64.57 -16.94
C GLU A 212 60.13 63.80 -15.61
N GLY A 213 59.93 64.50 -14.49
CA GLY A 213 59.73 63.88 -13.17
C GLY A 213 58.53 62.93 -13.17
N HIS A 214 57.38 63.37 -13.69
CA HIS A 214 56.19 62.53 -13.81
C HIS A 214 56.39 61.33 -14.76
N ARG A 215 57.14 61.48 -15.86
CA ARG A 215 57.51 60.34 -16.72
C ARG A 215 58.41 59.34 -16.00
N ARG A 216 59.36 59.81 -15.19
CA ARG A 216 60.23 58.94 -14.38
C ARG A 216 59.43 58.16 -13.35
N GLU A 217 58.49 58.80 -12.66
CA GLU A 217 57.56 58.15 -11.72
C GLU A 217 56.70 57.09 -12.44
N ALA A 218 56.17 57.40 -13.62
CA ALA A 218 55.43 56.42 -14.43
C ALA A 218 56.30 55.24 -14.89
N ALA A 219 57.56 55.49 -15.26
CA ALA A 219 58.51 54.45 -15.63
C ALA A 219 58.94 53.58 -14.43
N ALA A 220 59.00 54.15 -13.22
CA ALA A 220 59.33 53.43 -11.99
C ALA A 220 58.25 52.40 -11.59
N LEU A 221 57.00 52.58 -12.03
CA LEU A 221 55.90 51.63 -11.80
C LEU A 221 55.88 50.45 -12.79
N GLU A 222 56.61 50.53 -13.91
CA GLU A 222 56.61 49.51 -14.94
C GLU A 222 57.17 48.14 -14.45
N PRO A 223 58.27 48.07 -13.69
CA PRO A 223 58.74 46.80 -13.12
C PRO A 223 57.72 46.13 -12.18
N GLU A 224 56.99 46.91 -11.37
CA GLU A 224 55.96 46.39 -10.48
C GLU A 224 54.79 45.81 -11.29
N ARG A 225 54.35 46.50 -12.34
CA ARG A 225 53.33 46.00 -13.26
C ARG A 225 53.76 44.68 -13.93
N GLN A 226 54.98 44.60 -14.43
CA GLN A 226 55.52 43.39 -15.05
C GLN A 226 55.64 42.24 -14.06
N ASP A 227 56.02 42.51 -12.81
CA ASP A 227 56.04 41.49 -11.75
C ASP A 227 54.63 40.97 -11.44
N LEU A 228 53.64 41.87 -11.33
CA LEU A 228 52.23 41.47 -11.16
C LEU A 228 51.74 40.62 -12.33
N ASP A 229 52.10 40.95 -13.57
CA ASP A 229 51.76 40.16 -14.75
C ASP A 229 52.39 38.75 -14.71
N ARG A 230 53.65 38.64 -14.31
CA ARG A 230 54.33 37.34 -14.12
C ARG A 230 53.65 36.52 -13.02
N ARG A 231 53.28 37.14 -11.89
CA ARG A 231 52.59 36.46 -10.79
C ARG A 231 51.18 36.01 -11.18
N ILE A 232 50.45 36.81 -11.96
CA ILE A 232 49.14 36.41 -12.50
C ILE A 232 49.30 35.20 -13.42
N ALA A 233 50.26 35.25 -14.35
CA ALA A 233 50.54 34.14 -15.27
C ALA A 233 50.98 32.87 -14.52
N ALA A 234 51.74 33.02 -13.42
CA ALA A 234 52.16 31.90 -12.59
C ALA A 234 50.99 31.18 -11.89
N LEU A 235 49.84 31.84 -11.71
CA LEU A 235 48.63 31.23 -11.13
C LEU A 235 47.76 30.47 -12.14
N ASP A 236 47.94 30.67 -13.45
CA ASP A 236 47.07 30.02 -14.45
C ASP A 236 47.22 28.50 -14.44
N ARG A 237 48.45 27.97 -14.27
CA ARG A 237 48.69 26.52 -14.17
C ARG A 237 48.13 25.91 -12.87
N PRO A 238 48.35 26.48 -11.67
CA PRO A 238 47.68 26.04 -10.45
C PRO A 238 46.15 26.05 -10.54
N ILE A 239 45.55 27.10 -11.12
CA ILE A 239 44.09 27.18 -11.31
C ILE A 239 43.60 26.08 -12.24
N ALA A 240 44.26 25.88 -13.39
CA ALA A 240 43.89 24.81 -14.32
C ALA A 240 44.01 23.42 -13.67
N THR A 241 45.04 23.21 -12.84
CA THR A 241 45.24 21.96 -12.09
C THR A 241 44.16 21.76 -11.04
N ALA A 242 43.80 22.82 -10.29
CA ALA A 242 42.73 22.77 -9.30
C ALA A 242 41.36 22.55 -9.94
N GLN A 243 41.08 23.18 -11.08
CA GLN A 243 39.87 22.92 -11.88
C GLN A 243 39.78 21.46 -12.30
N ALA A 244 40.86 20.90 -12.87
CA ALA A 244 40.89 19.49 -13.27
C ALA A 244 40.66 18.55 -12.08
N LYS A 245 41.22 18.86 -10.90
CA LYS A 245 40.95 18.11 -9.66
C LYS A 245 39.49 18.20 -9.23
N THR A 246 38.88 19.39 -9.27
CA THR A 246 37.46 19.58 -8.94
C THR A 246 36.57 18.78 -9.88
N ASP A 247 36.84 18.80 -11.18
CA ASP A 247 36.06 18.05 -12.18
C ASP A 247 36.21 16.53 -11.98
N ALA A 248 37.43 16.06 -11.70
CA ALA A 248 37.67 14.65 -11.37
C ALA A 248 36.94 14.21 -10.09
N ALA A 249 37.05 14.98 -9.00
CA ALA A 249 36.37 14.69 -7.74
C ALA A 249 34.84 14.68 -7.89
N ARG A 250 34.31 15.56 -8.75
CA ARG A 250 32.87 15.59 -9.05
C ARG A 250 32.42 14.33 -9.79
N ALA A 251 33.20 13.88 -10.77
CA ALA A 251 32.92 12.64 -11.49
C ALA A 251 32.99 11.40 -10.57
N GLU A 252 33.96 11.37 -9.65
CA GLU A 252 34.07 10.32 -8.62
C GLU A 252 32.86 10.30 -7.68
N LEU A 253 32.41 11.47 -7.20
CA LEU A 253 31.21 11.58 -6.37
C LEU A 253 29.96 11.08 -7.10
N GLU A 254 29.78 11.48 -8.37
CA GLU A 254 28.65 10.99 -9.17
C GLU A 254 28.70 9.48 -9.37
N SER A 255 29.89 8.92 -9.64
CA SER A 255 30.09 7.48 -9.77
C SER A 255 29.76 6.73 -8.47
N ALA A 256 30.23 7.24 -7.32
CA ALA A 256 29.93 6.67 -6.00
C ALA A 256 28.44 6.69 -5.69
N ARG A 257 27.74 7.80 -6.00
CA ARG A 257 26.29 7.94 -5.83
C ARG A 257 25.51 6.98 -6.71
N ARG A 258 25.90 6.82 -8.00
CA ARG A 258 25.29 5.84 -8.90
C ARG A 258 25.46 4.42 -8.35
N SER A 259 26.67 4.06 -7.94
CA SER A 259 26.92 2.72 -7.37
C SER A 259 26.11 2.44 -6.10
N LEU A 260 25.88 3.43 -5.23
CA LEU A 260 25.00 3.29 -4.06
C LEU A 260 23.53 3.07 -4.47
N ASN A 261 23.05 3.81 -5.46
CA ASN A 261 21.67 3.67 -5.95
C ASN A 261 21.46 2.31 -6.62
N ASP A 262 22.40 1.85 -7.45
CA ASP A 262 22.34 0.52 -8.09
C ASP A 262 22.28 -0.59 -7.03
N ALA A 263 23.05 -0.46 -5.93
CA ALA A 263 23.00 -1.41 -4.82
C ALA A 263 21.63 -1.41 -4.12
N ARG A 264 21.04 -0.22 -3.89
CA ARG A 264 19.69 -0.07 -3.31
C ARG A 264 18.61 -0.69 -4.19
N GLU A 265 18.66 -0.46 -5.50
CA GLU A 265 17.72 -1.04 -6.45
C GLU A 265 17.87 -2.57 -6.50
N GLY A 266 19.10 -3.08 -6.58
CA GLY A 266 19.36 -4.52 -6.55
C GLY A 266 18.90 -5.19 -5.26
N HIS A 267 18.97 -4.50 -4.11
CA HIS A 267 18.41 -5.01 -2.85
C HIS A 267 16.88 -5.03 -2.86
N ARG A 268 16.23 -3.94 -3.32
CA ARG A 268 14.76 -3.88 -3.45
C ARG A 268 14.23 -5.00 -4.34
N HIS A 269 14.90 -5.30 -5.45
CA HIS A 269 14.52 -6.40 -6.34
C HIS A 269 14.61 -7.76 -5.63
N ARG A 270 15.72 -8.05 -4.94
CA ARG A 270 15.89 -9.30 -4.18
C ARG A 270 14.84 -9.46 -3.08
N LEU A 271 14.53 -8.40 -2.34
CA LEU A 271 13.46 -8.44 -1.34
C LEU A 271 12.09 -8.71 -1.96
N ALA A 272 11.76 -8.04 -3.06
CA ALA A 272 10.49 -8.26 -3.76
C ALA A 272 10.36 -9.70 -4.29
N GLU A 273 11.46 -10.31 -4.75
CA GLU A 273 11.48 -11.72 -5.14
C GLU A 273 11.19 -12.65 -3.96
N ILE A 274 11.88 -12.45 -2.83
CA ILE A 274 11.66 -13.24 -1.60
C ILE A 274 10.22 -13.09 -1.10
N GLU A 275 9.67 -11.86 -1.09
CA GLU A 275 8.29 -11.60 -0.70
C GLU A 275 7.26 -12.25 -1.64
N ALA A 276 7.52 -12.23 -2.96
CA ALA A 276 6.66 -12.87 -3.94
C ALA A 276 6.67 -14.39 -3.82
N GLU A 277 7.83 -15.00 -3.50
CA GLU A 277 7.94 -16.42 -3.19
C GLU A 277 7.22 -16.76 -1.88
N GLN A 278 7.44 -15.99 -0.82
CA GLN A 278 6.75 -16.14 0.46
C GLN A 278 5.23 -16.05 0.30
N GLY A 279 4.74 -15.08 -0.46
CA GLY A 279 3.32 -14.93 -0.75
C GLY A 279 2.72 -16.12 -1.52
N ARG A 280 3.49 -16.75 -2.43
CA ARG A 280 3.06 -18.01 -3.08
C ARG A 280 2.98 -19.15 -2.08
N LYS A 281 4.00 -19.32 -1.23
CA LYS A 281 4.06 -20.38 -0.22
C LYS A 281 2.97 -20.25 0.84
N MET A 282 2.66 -19.03 1.28
CA MET A 282 1.55 -18.77 2.20
C MET A 282 0.19 -19.15 1.60
N ARG A 283 -0.03 -18.92 0.29
CA ARG A 283 -1.25 -19.38 -0.39
C ARG A 283 -1.31 -20.91 -0.48
N GLU A 284 -0.20 -21.56 -0.81
CA GLU A 284 -0.11 -23.02 -0.83
C GLU A 284 -0.40 -23.63 0.55
N LEU A 285 0.13 -23.01 1.62
CA LEU A 285 -0.13 -23.40 3.00
C LEU A 285 -1.61 -23.27 3.36
N ALA A 286 -2.23 -22.13 3.02
CA ALA A 286 -3.66 -21.93 3.25
C ALA A 286 -4.53 -22.97 2.51
N LEU A 287 -4.13 -23.36 1.29
CA LEU A 287 -4.79 -24.42 0.53
C LEU A 287 -4.61 -25.79 1.19
N ALA A 288 -3.41 -26.10 1.69
CA ALA A 288 -3.14 -27.33 2.41
C ALA A 288 -3.95 -27.41 3.71
N ASP A 289 -4.03 -26.31 4.48
CA ASP A 289 -4.88 -26.23 5.68
C ASP A 289 -6.35 -26.43 5.35
N ALA A 290 -6.87 -25.78 4.31
CA ALA A 290 -8.24 -25.97 3.86
C ALA A 290 -8.52 -27.41 3.37
N GLU A 291 -7.54 -28.05 2.74
CA GLU A 291 -7.62 -29.47 2.39
C GLU A 291 -7.72 -30.34 3.65
N ILE A 292 -6.82 -30.17 4.62
CA ILE A 292 -6.82 -30.91 5.89
C ILE A 292 -8.18 -30.78 6.59
N GLN A 293 -8.72 -29.55 6.70
CA GLN A 293 -10.02 -29.33 7.33
C GLN A 293 -11.15 -30.07 6.61
N ARG A 294 -11.24 -29.99 5.27
CA ARG A 294 -12.26 -30.72 4.50
C ARG A 294 -12.14 -32.24 4.66
N ARG A 295 -10.90 -32.75 4.72
CA ARG A 295 -10.63 -34.17 4.93
C ARG A 295 -11.03 -34.61 6.34
N LEU A 296 -10.79 -33.80 7.37
CA LEU A 296 -11.26 -34.08 8.73
C LEU A 296 -12.79 -34.14 8.81
N VAL A 297 -13.51 -33.24 8.13
CA VAL A 297 -14.98 -33.32 8.03
C VAL A 297 -15.42 -34.61 7.34
N THR A 298 -14.73 -35.00 6.26
CA THR A 298 -15.00 -36.25 5.54
C THR A 298 -14.75 -37.47 6.43
N LEU A 299 -13.65 -37.47 7.16
CA LEU A 299 -13.31 -38.51 8.13
C LEU A 299 -14.38 -38.62 9.22
N GLY A 300 -14.81 -37.50 9.82
CA GLY A 300 -15.89 -37.49 10.80
C GLY A 300 -17.23 -37.95 10.24
N THR A 301 -17.49 -37.65 8.96
CA THR A 301 -18.66 -38.20 8.25
C THR A 301 -18.58 -39.72 8.17
N LEU A 302 -17.43 -40.29 7.81
CA LEU A 302 -17.22 -41.75 7.78
C LEU A 302 -17.37 -42.38 9.16
N VAL A 303 -16.83 -41.75 10.21
CA VAL A 303 -16.98 -42.19 11.61
C VAL A 303 -18.46 -42.22 12.00
N ASN A 304 -19.19 -41.15 11.73
CA ASN A 304 -20.62 -41.06 12.01
C ASN A 304 -21.47 -42.05 11.21
N LEU A 305 -21.14 -42.27 9.92
CA LEU A 305 -21.83 -43.24 9.08
C LEU A 305 -21.68 -44.68 9.59
N ASN A 306 -20.49 -45.03 10.09
CA ASN A 306 -20.21 -46.35 10.63
C ASN A 306 -20.59 -46.48 12.12
N ARG A 307 -21.05 -45.39 12.76
CA ARG A 307 -21.39 -45.30 14.19
C ARG A 307 -20.35 -46.02 15.06
N ILE A 308 -19.08 -45.67 14.88
CA ILE A 308 -17.99 -46.28 15.64
C ILE A 308 -18.23 -46.01 17.13
N GLU A 309 -18.24 -47.08 17.92
CA GLU A 309 -18.48 -47.02 19.36
C GLU A 309 -17.20 -46.57 20.07
N ASP A 310 -17.20 -45.32 20.53
CA ASP A 310 -16.17 -44.79 21.43
C ASP A 310 -16.85 -43.88 22.47
N PRO A 311 -16.50 -43.97 23.77
CA PRO A 311 -17.09 -43.13 24.81
C PRO A 311 -16.94 -41.62 24.54
N GLY A 312 -15.88 -41.20 23.84
CA GLY A 312 -15.63 -39.81 23.50
C GLY A 312 -16.54 -39.26 22.39
N PHE A 313 -17.21 -40.12 21.62
CA PHE A 313 -18.03 -39.68 20.48
C PHE A 313 -19.50 -39.44 20.82
N GLY A 314 -19.98 -39.91 21.98
CA GLY A 314 -21.41 -39.84 22.36
C GLY A 314 -21.99 -38.43 22.24
N ASP A 315 -21.36 -37.45 22.88
CA ASP A 315 -21.79 -36.05 22.84
C ASP A 315 -21.79 -35.46 21.42
N LEU A 316 -20.82 -35.84 20.59
CA LEU A 316 -20.71 -35.36 19.21
C LEU A 316 -21.81 -35.97 18.33
N TYR A 317 -22.10 -37.25 18.50
CA TYR A 317 -23.20 -37.92 17.80
C TYR A 317 -24.55 -37.29 18.15
N GLU A 318 -24.82 -37.02 19.43
CA GLU A 318 -26.06 -36.35 19.83
C GLU A 318 -26.18 -34.97 19.18
N ARG A 319 -25.10 -34.18 19.15
CA ARG A 319 -25.09 -32.86 18.51
C ARG A 319 -25.35 -32.95 17.01
N ILE A 320 -24.72 -33.92 16.33
CA ILE A 320 -24.95 -34.19 14.90
C ILE A 320 -26.42 -34.52 14.65
N ASP A 321 -27.00 -35.40 15.46
CA ASP A 321 -28.38 -35.84 15.30
C ASP A 321 -29.36 -34.68 15.56
N ARG A 322 -29.11 -33.84 16.58
CA ARG A 322 -29.88 -32.60 16.82
C ARG A 322 -29.83 -31.63 15.64
N LEU A 323 -28.64 -31.36 15.10
CA LEU A 323 -28.47 -30.47 13.95
C LEU A 323 -29.18 -31.03 12.70
N ARG A 324 -29.06 -32.33 12.43
CA ARG A 324 -29.77 -32.99 11.32
C ARG A 324 -31.29 -32.89 11.48
N MET A 325 -31.82 -33.11 12.67
CA MET A 325 -33.26 -32.93 12.95
C MET A 325 -33.69 -31.47 12.72
N ALA A 326 -32.91 -30.50 13.19
CA ALA A 326 -33.21 -29.08 13.03
C ALA A 326 -33.19 -28.64 11.56
N ILE A 327 -32.22 -29.11 10.77
CA ILE A 327 -32.15 -28.90 9.32
C ILE A 327 -33.37 -29.53 8.62
N GLY A 328 -33.73 -30.77 8.97
CA GLY A 328 -34.89 -31.47 8.42
C GLY A 328 -36.20 -30.74 8.72
N ALA A 329 -36.40 -30.28 9.96
CA ALA A 329 -37.58 -29.52 10.36
C ALA A 329 -37.73 -28.21 9.58
N ARG A 330 -36.64 -27.45 9.41
CA ARG A 330 -36.64 -26.21 8.63
C ARG A 330 -36.87 -26.45 7.14
N THR A 331 -36.29 -27.52 6.60
CA THR A 331 -36.48 -27.91 5.18
C THR A 331 -37.96 -28.23 4.93
N THR A 332 -38.58 -29.01 5.82
CA THR A 332 -40.00 -29.35 5.75
C THR A 332 -40.88 -28.11 5.83
N GLU A 333 -40.53 -27.14 6.68
CA GLU A 333 -41.26 -25.87 6.76
C GLU A 333 -41.07 -25.01 5.50
N ILE A 334 -39.88 -24.99 4.89
CA ILE A 334 -39.68 -24.34 3.59
C ILE A 334 -40.58 -24.98 2.52
N ASP A 335 -40.63 -26.31 2.46
CA ASP A 335 -41.46 -27.03 1.49
C ASP A 335 -42.95 -26.73 1.71
N LYS A 336 -43.40 -26.71 2.97
CA LYS A 336 -44.76 -26.30 3.34
C LYS A 336 -45.07 -24.87 2.92
N LEU A 337 -44.21 -23.90 3.26
CA LEU A 337 -44.40 -22.49 2.89
C LEU A 337 -44.34 -22.27 1.37
N THR A 338 -43.58 -23.09 0.66
CA THR A 338 -43.48 -23.07 -0.80
C THR A 338 -44.75 -23.63 -1.43
N ALA A 339 -45.25 -24.77 -0.95
CA ALA A 339 -46.53 -25.34 -1.37
C ALA A 339 -47.69 -24.38 -1.10
N GLU A 340 -47.75 -23.78 0.10
CA GLU A 340 -48.71 -22.74 0.46
C GLU A 340 -48.63 -21.53 -0.50
N ARG A 341 -47.42 -21.07 -0.82
CA ARG A 341 -47.22 -19.95 -1.74
C ARG A 341 -47.73 -20.25 -3.16
N GLU A 342 -47.78 -21.52 -3.56
CA GLU A 342 -48.24 -21.96 -4.89
C GLU A 342 -49.74 -22.27 -4.94
N ALA A 343 -50.37 -22.56 -3.80
CA ALA A 343 -51.75 -23.03 -3.68
C ALA A 343 -52.87 -21.96 -3.85
N TYR A 344 -52.70 -20.97 -4.73
CA TYR A 344 -53.66 -19.86 -4.86
C TYR A 344 -54.58 -19.95 -6.08
N ASP A 345 -55.76 -19.34 -5.96
CA ASP A 345 -56.68 -19.18 -7.09
C ASP A 345 -56.17 -18.06 -8.03
N LYS A 346 -55.57 -18.49 -9.14
CA LYS A 346 -55.07 -17.61 -10.20
C LYS A 346 -56.20 -16.70 -10.75
N GLY A 347 -57.44 -17.17 -10.78
CA GLY A 347 -58.59 -16.43 -11.31
C GLY A 347 -58.94 -15.20 -10.47
N SER A 348 -59.08 -15.38 -9.15
CA SER A 348 -59.37 -14.29 -8.22
C SER A 348 -58.23 -13.27 -8.14
N LEU A 349 -56.97 -13.72 -8.25
CA LEU A 349 -55.81 -12.82 -8.27
C LEU A 349 -55.76 -11.95 -9.52
N VAL A 350 -55.97 -12.53 -10.72
CA VAL A 350 -56.00 -11.74 -11.96
C VAL A 350 -57.12 -10.70 -11.89
N ARG A 351 -58.32 -11.07 -11.45
CA ARG A 351 -59.44 -10.11 -11.27
C ARG A 351 -59.10 -9.00 -10.28
N GLY A 352 -58.49 -9.34 -9.15
CA GLY A 352 -58.07 -8.36 -8.14
C GLY A 352 -56.98 -7.42 -8.65
N PHE A 353 -55.99 -7.91 -9.42
CA PHE A 353 -54.95 -7.07 -10.03
C PHE A 353 -55.50 -6.17 -11.14
N VAL A 354 -56.43 -6.66 -11.97
CA VAL A 354 -57.11 -5.84 -12.98
C VAL A 354 -57.92 -4.74 -12.30
N ALA A 355 -58.65 -5.05 -11.22
CA ALA A 355 -59.39 -4.07 -10.44
C ALA A 355 -58.48 -2.99 -9.81
N LEU A 356 -57.36 -3.41 -9.21
CA LEU A 356 -56.34 -2.49 -8.68
C LEU A 356 -55.72 -1.61 -9.77
N GLY A 357 -55.30 -2.22 -10.89
CA GLY A 357 -54.70 -1.50 -12.02
C GLY A 357 -55.67 -0.50 -12.65
N GLY A 358 -56.92 -0.91 -12.88
CA GLY A 358 -57.97 -0.02 -13.36
C GLY A 358 -58.23 1.15 -12.42
N GLY A 359 -58.30 0.89 -11.10
CA GLY A 359 -58.44 1.94 -10.09
C GLY A 359 -57.29 2.95 -10.11
N VAL A 360 -56.04 2.48 -10.24
CA VAL A 360 -54.85 3.35 -10.35
C VAL A 360 -54.91 4.20 -11.61
N VAL A 361 -55.29 3.64 -12.76
CA VAL A 361 -55.44 4.40 -14.02
C VAL A 361 -56.50 5.49 -13.88
N VAL A 362 -57.64 5.19 -13.25
CA VAL A 362 -58.70 6.19 -13.01
C VAL A 362 -58.18 7.32 -12.12
N VAL A 363 -57.47 7.00 -11.03
CA VAL A 363 -56.87 8.01 -10.15
C VAL A 363 -55.85 8.87 -10.89
N ILE A 364 -54.94 8.28 -11.67
CA ILE A 364 -53.96 9.03 -12.48
C ILE A 364 -54.68 9.94 -13.48
N THR A 365 -55.69 9.42 -14.18
CA THR A 365 -56.49 10.20 -15.14
C THR A 365 -57.15 11.39 -14.45
N LEU A 366 -57.74 11.19 -13.28
CA LEU A 366 -58.36 12.27 -12.48
C LEU A 366 -57.33 13.32 -12.04
N VAL A 367 -56.14 12.90 -11.62
CA VAL A 367 -55.05 13.82 -11.27
C VAL A 367 -54.59 14.63 -12.49
N VAL A 368 -54.47 14.01 -13.67
CA VAL A 368 -54.13 14.71 -14.91
C VAL A 368 -55.20 15.72 -15.30
N ILE A 369 -56.48 15.36 -15.18
CA ILE A 369 -57.60 16.28 -15.44
C ILE A 369 -57.57 17.45 -14.45
N LEU A 370 -57.37 17.20 -13.16
CA LEU A 370 -57.26 18.24 -12.13
C LEU A 370 -56.07 19.18 -12.40
N LEU A 371 -54.91 18.63 -12.77
CA LEU A 371 -53.73 19.41 -13.15
C LEU A 371 -53.93 20.23 -14.43
N ALA A 372 -54.80 19.79 -15.35
CA ALA A 372 -55.12 20.53 -16.56
C ALA A 372 -56.15 21.65 -16.34
N LEU A 373 -56.91 21.59 -15.23
CA LEU A 373 -57.94 22.58 -14.87
C LEU A 373 -57.42 23.67 -13.91
N LEU A 374 -56.32 23.40 -13.20
CA LEU A 374 -55.58 24.35 -12.38
C LEU A 374 -54.52 25.08 -13.24
#